data_AF-A0A6P6PZS3-F1
#
_entry.id   AF-A0A6P6PZS3-F1
#
_cell.length_a   1.000
_cell.length_b   1.000
_cell.length_c   1.000
_cell.angle_alpha   90.00
_cell.angle_beta   90.00
_cell.angle_gamma   90.00
#
_symmetry.space_group_name_H-M   'P 1'
#
loop_
_entity.id
_entity.type
_entity.pdbx_description
1 polymer ?
#
loop_
_entity_poly.entity_id
_entity_poly.type
_entity_poly.pdbx_seq_one_letter_code
_entity_poly.pdbx_strand_id
1 'polypeptide(L)'
;MAEVELLSTPHHIEISDVTCDSFRITWDMTPEDASRVTHYFIDLSRKEGSEHNRFKHRDVPTKLVTKAGPLPMAVRGHWFLSPRTEYCVAVQTAIRQPDGDYHVSEWSQVVEFCTGDYAMEHLQQLLDKAQAAAGRLLRFSVFYRNQSPEYFQYVRSECGGAMLPSFKDNSGSHGSPINGKLRGVFLSCSTEFDTGLPPKDSPYGPLRFQISADRVLTPSTNLYFADFYCMYTAYHYVVLVLAPAGSEGDSFCNSRLPRLDLSSNPFLTFTPGDAPAFCHASDVILEVLYTEPLLLEHGILSQISGRHQLMSLSTANAKKDPSCKVCNISVGR
;
A
#
# COMPACT_ATOMS: atom_id res chain seq x y z
N MET A 1 -32.00 50.32 -6.60
CA MET A 1 -31.67 48.88 -6.48
C MET A 1 -30.17 48.83 -6.28
N ALA A 2 -29.71 48.39 -5.11
CA ALA A 2 -28.27 48.29 -4.84
C ALA A 2 -27.69 47.27 -5.82
N GLU A 3 -26.64 47.66 -6.54
CA GLU A 3 -25.87 46.78 -7.40
C GLU A 3 -25.32 45.68 -6.50
N VAL A 4 -25.74 44.43 -6.73
CA VAL A 4 -25.22 43.29 -5.96
C VAL A 4 -23.78 43.12 -6.43
N GLU A 5 -22.83 43.64 -5.66
CA GLU A 5 -21.40 43.48 -5.95
C GLU A 5 -21.07 41.99 -6.00
N LEU A 6 -20.79 41.51 -7.23
CA LEU A 6 -20.44 40.14 -7.53
C LEU A 6 -19.05 39.83 -6.95
N LEU A 7 -18.94 38.68 -6.27
CA LEU A 7 -17.65 38.15 -5.84
C LEU A 7 -16.83 37.75 -7.06
N SER A 8 -15.53 38.05 -7.06
CA SER A 8 -14.63 37.60 -8.12
C SER A 8 -14.48 36.08 -8.11
N THR A 9 -14.36 35.49 -9.29
CA THR A 9 -14.06 34.06 -9.44
C THR A 9 -12.65 33.77 -8.94
N PRO A 10 -12.46 32.76 -8.05
CA PRO A 10 -11.14 32.30 -7.66
C PRO A 10 -10.36 31.80 -8.88
N HIS A 11 -9.09 32.22 -8.99
CA HIS A 11 -8.22 31.86 -10.11
C HIS A 11 -6.81 31.56 -9.60
N HIS A 12 -5.95 31.04 -10.49
CA HIS A 12 -4.62 30.53 -10.13
C HIS A 12 -4.67 29.54 -8.97
N ILE A 13 -5.54 28.52 -9.09
CA ILE A 13 -5.62 27.46 -8.09
C ILE A 13 -4.31 26.66 -8.12
N GLU A 14 -3.62 26.58 -6.98
CA GLU A 14 -2.39 25.81 -6.82
C GLU A 14 -2.55 24.75 -5.74
N ILE A 15 -2.09 23.54 -6.05
CA ILE A 15 -2.05 22.40 -5.12
C ILE A 15 -0.60 22.11 -4.75
N SER A 16 -0.33 22.00 -3.46
CA SER A 16 1.01 21.77 -2.89
C SER A 16 0.96 20.81 -1.71
N ASP A 17 2.13 20.38 -1.23
CA ASP A 17 2.30 19.53 -0.04
C ASP A 17 1.39 18.29 -0.04
N VAL A 18 1.27 17.62 -1.19
CA VAL A 18 0.38 16.46 -1.36
C VAL A 18 0.94 15.23 -0.65
N THR A 19 0.17 14.67 0.27
CA THR A 19 0.41 13.38 0.92
C THR A 19 -0.59 12.34 0.41
N CYS A 20 -0.61 11.14 0.99
CA CYS A 20 -1.61 10.13 0.67
C CYS A 20 -3.04 10.48 1.14
N ASP A 21 -3.16 11.39 2.09
CA ASP A 21 -4.39 11.69 2.84
C ASP A 21 -4.62 13.20 3.06
N SER A 22 -3.78 14.05 2.46
CA SER A 22 -3.90 15.50 2.53
C SER A 22 -3.25 16.22 1.35
N PHE A 23 -3.62 17.49 1.20
CA PHE A 23 -2.95 18.45 0.33
C PHE A 23 -3.16 19.87 0.88
N ARG A 24 -2.40 20.82 0.35
CA ARG A 24 -2.64 22.26 0.54
C ARG A 24 -3.15 22.87 -0.75
N ILE A 25 -4.08 23.81 -0.62
CA ILE A 25 -4.68 24.53 -1.73
C ILE A 25 -4.62 26.04 -1.47
N THR A 26 -4.27 26.79 -2.51
CA THR A 26 -4.27 28.25 -2.52
C THR A 26 -4.82 28.76 -3.86
N TRP A 27 -5.22 30.02 -3.86
CA TRP A 27 -5.72 30.73 -5.03
C TRP A 27 -5.64 32.24 -4.80
N ASP A 28 -5.79 33.00 -5.88
CA ASP A 28 -5.78 34.46 -5.82
C ASP A 28 -7.18 35.02 -5.56
N MET A 29 -7.22 36.06 -4.72
CA MET A 29 -8.42 36.86 -4.43
C MET A 29 -8.03 38.34 -4.41
N THR A 30 -8.96 39.20 -4.81
CA THR A 30 -8.80 40.65 -4.62
C THR A 30 -8.79 40.97 -3.11
N PRO A 31 -8.07 42.01 -2.67
CA PRO A 31 -8.09 42.43 -1.26
C PRO A 31 -9.51 42.74 -0.75
N GLU A 32 -10.36 43.30 -1.62
CA GLU A 32 -11.76 43.59 -1.31
C GLU A 32 -12.54 42.32 -1.00
N ASP A 33 -12.44 41.29 -1.86
CA ASP A 33 -13.13 40.01 -1.65
C ASP A 33 -12.55 39.25 -0.45
N ALA A 34 -11.22 39.26 -0.27
CA ALA A 34 -10.57 38.61 0.86
C ALA A 34 -11.06 39.16 2.22
N SER A 35 -11.46 40.43 2.28
CA SER A 35 -12.02 41.05 3.49
C SER A 35 -13.49 40.69 3.75
N ARG A 36 -14.23 40.30 2.71
CA ARG A 36 -15.68 40.03 2.76
C ARG A 36 -16.00 38.54 2.84
N VAL A 37 -15.20 37.70 2.19
CA VAL A 37 -15.43 36.27 2.09
C VAL A 37 -15.38 35.64 3.48
N THR A 38 -16.42 34.88 3.77
CA THR A 38 -16.61 34.25 5.09
C THR A 38 -16.42 32.74 5.03
N HIS A 39 -16.59 32.12 3.86
CA HIS A 39 -16.53 30.68 3.66
C HIS A 39 -15.94 30.32 2.30
N TYR A 40 -15.36 29.12 2.23
CA TYR A 40 -14.92 28.48 1.01
C TYR A 40 -15.71 27.20 0.79
N PHE A 41 -16.11 27.00 -0.46
CA PHE A 41 -16.71 25.78 -0.96
C PHE A 41 -15.66 25.11 -1.85
N ILE A 42 -15.32 23.86 -1.53
CA ILE A 42 -14.35 23.08 -2.29
C ILE A 42 -15.09 21.86 -2.82
N ASP A 43 -15.16 21.74 -4.13
CA ASP A 43 -15.65 20.54 -4.79
C ASP A 43 -14.47 19.61 -5.04
N LEU A 44 -14.45 18.47 -4.34
CA LEU A 44 -13.42 17.44 -4.48
C LEU A 44 -14.08 16.16 -4.99
N SER A 45 -13.62 15.71 -6.16
CA SER A 45 -14.10 14.48 -6.79
C SER A 45 -12.95 13.61 -7.28
N ARG A 46 -13.14 12.29 -7.28
CA ARG A 46 -12.17 11.38 -7.91
C ARG A 46 -12.29 11.51 -9.41
N LYS A 47 -11.15 11.53 -10.10
CA LYS A 47 -11.14 11.47 -11.55
C LYS A 47 -11.52 10.05 -11.98
N GLU A 48 -12.63 9.92 -12.70
CA GLU A 48 -13.06 8.61 -13.20
C GLU A 48 -12.15 8.18 -14.37
N GLY A 49 -11.25 7.25 -14.09
CA GLY A 49 -10.58 6.45 -15.11
C GLY A 49 -11.55 5.42 -15.68
N SER A 50 -11.64 5.32 -17.01
CA SER A 50 -12.51 4.39 -17.73
C SER A 50 -12.45 2.95 -17.20
N GLU A 51 -13.65 2.35 -17.11
CA GLU A 51 -13.96 0.91 -17.01
C GLU A 51 -13.86 0.25 -15.61
N HIS A 52 -15.05 0.02 -15.04
CA HIS A 52 -15.37 -1.04 -14.07
C HIS A 52 -14.80 -0.95 -12.65
N ASN A 53 -15.36 -0.07 -11.81
CA ASN A 53 -15.50 -0.33 -10.36
C ASN A 53 -16.78 0.30 -9.78
N ARG A 54 -17.90 -0.42 -9.87
CA ARG A 54 -19.09 -0.14 -9.04
C ARG A 54 -18.83 -0.58 -7.61
N PHE A 55 -18.10 0.21 -6.83
CA PHE A 55 -18.26 0.19 -5.38
C PHE A 55 -19.35 1.20 -4.99
N LYS A 56 -20.52 0.65 -4.65
CA LYS A 56 -21.67 1.40 -4.16
C LYS A 56 -21.41 1.90 -2.74
N HIS A 57 -20.73 3.03 -2.64
CA HIS A 57 -21.06 4.02 -1.63
C HIS A 57 -21.12 5.36 -2.36
N ARG A 58 -22.26 5.56 -3.04
CA ARG A 58 -22.88 6.85 -3.36
C ARG A 58 -21.88 7.90 -3.87
N ASP A 59 -21.93 8.14 -5.17
CA ASP A 59 -21.25 9.22 -5.88
C ASP A 59 -21.53 10.59 -5.24
N VAL A 60 -20.81 10.92 -4.16
CA VAL A 60 -20.91 12.21 -3.49
C VAL A 60 -19.63 12.95 -3.82
N PRO A 61 -19.66 13.88 -4.80
CA PRO A 61 -18.71 14.99 -4.82
C PRO A 61 -18.66 15.54 -3.40
N THR A 62 -17.51 15.45 -2.75
CA THR A 62 -17.44 15.92 -1.37
C THR A 62 -17.31 17.43 -1.46
N LYS A 63 -18.46 18.10 -1.44
CA LYS A 63 -18.51 19.55 -1.25
C LYS A 63 -18.13 19.83 0.20
N LEU A 64 -16.88 20.21 0.39
CA LEU A 64 -16.37 20.66 1.67
C LEU A 64 -16.73 22.14 1.82
N VAL A 65 -17.40 22.46 2.92
CA VAL A 65 -17.69 23.85 3.30
C VAL A 65 -16.88 24.16 4.53
N THR A 66 -16.07 25.22 4.47
CA THR A 66 -15.26 25.67 5.60
C THR A 66 -15.36 27.18 5.77
N LYS A 67 -15.10 27.64 6.99
CA LYS A 67 -14.93 29.07 7.26
C LYS A 67 -13.66 29.56 6.57
N ALA A 68 -13.74 30.75 5.97
CA ALA A 68 -12.60 31.41 5.35
C ALA A 68 -11.50 31.64 6.39
N GLY A 69 -10.27 31.39 5.96
CA GLY A 69 -9.06 31.47 6.76
C GLY A 69 -7.86 31.74 5.87
N PRO A 70 -6.64 31.74 6.42
CA PRO A 70 -5.44 32.03 5.64
C PRO A 70 -5.19 30.95 4.57
N LEU A 71 -4.79 31.39 3.38
CA LEU A 71 -4.26 30.53 2.32
C LEU A 71 -2.72 30.49 2.38
N PRO A 72 -2.06 29.37 2.02
CA PRO A 72 -2.62 28.09 1.60
C PRO A 72 -3.29 27.32 2.75
N MET A 73 -4.51 26.85 2.52
CA MET A 73 -5.28 26.06 3.48
C MET A 73 -5.00 24.56 3.32
N ALA A 74 -4.99 23.83 4.43
CA ALA A 74 -4.80 22.38 4.43
C ALA A 74 -6.15 21.64 4.33
N VAL A 75 -6.27 20.73 3.36
CA VAL A 75 -7.38 19.79 3.23
C VAL A 75 -6.86 18.43 3.66
N ARG A 76 -7.39 17.89 4.75
CA ARG A 76 -6.95 16.61 5.35
C ARG A 76 -8.13 15.70 5.57
N GLY A 77 -7.92 14.40 5.41
CA GLY A 77 -8.87 13.41 5.88
C GLY A 77 -8.95 12.19 4.99
N HIS A 78 -8.68 11.03 5.61
CA HIS A 78 -8.80 9.71 5.00
C HIS A 78 -10.23 9.36 4.54
N TRP A 79 -11.24 10.12 4.99
CA TRP A 79 -12.63 9.95 4.53
C TRP A 79 -12.84 10.40 3.08
N PHE A 80 -12.01 11.33 2.58
CA PHE A 80 -12.18 11.94 1.26
C PHE A 80 -11.01 11.60 0.33
N LEU A 81 -9.82 11.42 0.89
CA LEU A 81 -8.59 11.13 0.15
C LEU A 81 -8.17 9.68 0.34
N SER A 82 -7.83 9.03 -0.77
CA SER A 82 -7.19 7.71 -0.76
C SER A 82 -5.81 7.82 -1.40
N PRO A 83 -4.82 7.04 -0.95
CA PRO A 83 -3.48 7.04 -1.53
C PRO A 83 -3.49 6.73 -3.04
N ARG A 84 -2.53 7.30 -3.79
CA ARG A 84 -2.36 7.10 -5.24
C ARG A 84 -3.63 7.28 -6.08
N THR A 85 -4.51 8.17 -5.68
CA THR A 85 -5.79 8.39 -6.36
C THR A 85 -5.76 9.74 -7.05
N GLU A 86 -6.19 9.78 -8.30
CA GLU A 86 -6.36 11.02 -9.05
C GLU A 86 -7.64 11.74 -8.62
N TYR A 87 -7.52 13.02 -8.33
CA TYR A 87 -8.59 13.89 -7.90
C TYR A 87 -8.68 15.15 -8.77
N CYS A 88 -9.90 15.64 -8.93
CA CYS A 88 -10.22 16.94 -9.49
C CYS A 88 -10.72 17.84 -8.36
N VAL A 89 -10.26 19.10 -8.33
CA VAL A 89 -10.68 20.09 -7.35
C VAL A 89 -11.06 21.42 -8.00
N ALA A 90 -12.15 22.02 -7.51
CA ALA A 90 -12.57 23.37 -7.84
C ALA A 90 -12.99 24.12 -6.58
N VAL A 91 -12.87 25.45 -6.60
CA VAL A 91 -13.13 26.32 -5.44
C VAL A 91 -14.17 27.38 -5.81
N GLN A 92 -15.03 27.69 -4.84
CA GLN A 92 -15.97 28.79 -4.88
C GLN A 92 -15.88 29.55 -3.54
N THR A 93 -15.92 30.88 -3.60
CA THR A 93 -15.90 31.73 -2.40
C THR A 93 -17.32 32.16 -2.05
N ALA A 94 -17.57 32.41 -0.75
CA ALA A 94 -18.90 32.74 -0.29
C ALA A 94 -18.94 33.73 0.89
N ILE A 95 -19.96 34.58 0.87
CA ILE A 95 -20.35 35.44 1.98
C ILE A 95 -21.62 34.84 2.60
N ARG A 96 -21.55 34.51 3.89
CA ARG A 96 -22.71 34.06 4.66
C ARG A 96 -23.57 35.27 5.03
N GLN A 97 -24.82 35.26 4.60
CA GLN A 97 -25.79 36.31 4.85
C GLN A 97 -26.46 36.14 6.23
N PRO A 98 -27.10 37.21 6.77
CA PRO A 98 -27.74 37.17 8.08
C PRO A 98 -28.90 36.17 8.19
N ASP A 99 -29.57 35.87 7.08
CA ASP A 99 -30.64 34.86 6.97
C ASP A 99 -30.10 33.42 6.96
N GLY A 100 -28.78 33.26 6.85
CA GLY A 100 -28.09 31.97 6.85
C GLY A 100 -27.73 31.47 5.45
N ASP A 101 -28.20 32.11 4.38
CA ASP A 101 -27.87 31.74 3.01
C ASP A 101 -26.46 32.22 2.60
N TYR A 102 -25.98 31.72 1.47
CA TYR A 102 -24.67 32.08 0.92
C TYR A 102 -24.83 32.85 -0.38
N HIS A 103 -24.20 34.02 -0.45
CA HIS A 103 -23.89 34.67 -1.71
C HIS A 103 -22.54 34.14 -2.21
N VAL A 104 -22.52 33.49 -3.37
CA VAL A 104 -21.37 32.74 -3.87
C VAL A 104 -20.79 33.35 -5.15
N SER A 105 -19.49 33.15 -5.37
CA SER A 105 -18.83 33.43 -6.66
C SER A 105 -19.18 32.36 -7.71
N GLU A 106 -18.74 32.52 -8.95
CA GLU A 106 -18.61 31.39 -9.87
C GLU A 106 -17.53 30.39 -9.38
N TRP A 107 -17.58 29.16 -9.91
CA TRP A 107 -16.54 28.15 -9.66
C TRP A 107 -15.23 28.50 -10.39
N SER A 108 -14.11 28.19 -9.77
CA SER A 108 -12.79 28.29 -10.39
C SER A 108 -12.61 27.30 -11.55
N GLN A 109 -11.49 27.44 -12.25
CA GLN A 109 -10.95 26.34 -13.07
C GLN A 109 -10.78 25.06 -12.23
N VAL A 110 -10.98 23.91 -12.88
CA VAL A 110 -10.72 22.60 -12.27
C VAL A 110 -9.22 22.31 -12.35
N VAL A 111 -8.62 21.92 -11.23
CA VAL A 111 -7.23 21.46 -11.16
C VAL A 111 -7.20 19.99 -10.78
N GLU A 112 -6.29 19.25 -11.42
CA GLU A 112 -6.08 17.84 -11.16
C GLU A 112 -4.83 17.63 -10.30
N PHE A 113 -4.87 16.64 -9.41
CA PHE A 113 -3.70 16.20 -8.64
C PHE A 113 -3.82 14.72 -8.28
N CYS A 114 -2.70 14.10 -7.90
CA CYS A 114 -2.66 12.71 -7.45
C CYS A 114 -2.08 12.63 -6.06
N THR A 115 -2.75 11.93 -5.15
CA THR A 115 -2.27 11.70 -3.79
C THR A 115 -1.05 10.77 -3.75
N GLY A 116 -0.23 10.92 -2.71
CA GLY A 116 1.01 10.15 -2.54
C GLY A 116 0.83 8.71 -2.09
N ASP A 117 1.96 8.03 -1.89
CA ASP A 117 2.08 6.75 -1.20
C ASP A 117 1.92 6.94 0.32
N TYR A 118 1.71 5.85 1.05
CA TYR A 118 1.81 5.87 2.51
C TYR A 118 3.17 6.42 2.96
N ALA A 119 3.12 7.44 3.81
CA ALA A 119 4.28 7.92 4.54
C ALA A 119 4.68 6.94 5.65
N MET A 120 5.88 7.12 6.22
CA MET A 120 6.40 6.29 7.31
C MET A 120 5.42 6.17 8.49
N GLU A 121 4.73 7.25 8.84
CA GLU A 121 3.73 7.26 9.92
C GLU A 121 2.55 6.30 9.65
N HIS A 122 2.08 6.22 8.40
CA HIS A 122 1.01 5.32 7.99
C HIS A 122 1.48 3.86 8.01
N LEU A 123 2.72 3.62 7.57
CA LEU A 123 3.33 2.30 7.64
C LEU A 123 3.56 1.85 9.08
N GLN A 124 3.92 2.76 9.98
CA GLN A 124 4.05 2.46 11.41
C GLN A 124 2.69 2.09 12.02
N GLN A 125 1.61 2.80 11.66
CA GLN A 125 0.26 2.42 12.11
C GLN A 125 -0.15 1.03 11.59
N LEU A 126 0.16 0.71 10.33
CA LEU A 126 -0.07 -0.63 9.78
C LEU A 126 0.77 -1.69 10.48
N LEU A 127 2.04 -1.37 10.77
CA LEU A 127 2.95 -2.23 11.52
C LEU A 127 2.39 -2.53 12.90
N ASP A 128 1.99 -1.52 13.68
CA ASP A 128 1.42 -1.70 15.02
C ASP A 128 0.18 -2.61 14.99
N LYS A 129 -0.70 -2.44 13.98
CA LYS A 129 -1.87 -3.31 13.78
C LYS A 129 -1.48 -4.73 13.39
N ALA A 130 -0.46 -4.89 12.56
CA ALA A 130 0.07 -6.19 12.17
C ALA A 130 0.69 -6.93 13.37
N GLN A 131 1.43 -6.22 14.22
CA GLN A 131 2.01 -6.78 15.44
C GLN A 131 0.93 -7.29 16.39
N ALA A 132 -0.20 -6.58 16.51
CA ALA A 132 -1.34 -7.04 17.31
C ALA A 132 -2.03 -8.28 16.74
N ALA A 133 -1.88 -8.56 15.44
CA ALA A 133 -2.43 -9.74 14.77
C ALA A 133 -1.43 -10.91 14.73
N ALA A 134 -0.13 -10.65 14.85
CA ALA A 134 0.90 -11.68 14.90
C ALA A 134 1.05 -12.21 16.33
N GLY A 135 0.97 -13.53 16.50
CA GLY A 135 1.13 -14.19 17.79
C GLY A 135 2.32 -15.12 17.81
N ARG A 136 2.10 -16.39 17.44
CA ARG A 136 3.06 -17.47 17.59
C ARG A 136 4.08 -17.48 16.46
N LEU A 137 5.35 -17.67 16.85
CA LEU A 137 6.45 -17.93 15.94
C LEU A 137 6.67 -19.45 15.79
N LEU A 138 6.80 -19.93 14.55
CA LEU A 138 7.13 -21.31 14.20
C LEU A 138 8.46 -21.37 13.48
N ARG A 139 9.24 -22.43 13.73
CA ARG A 139 10.52 -22.64 13.04
C ARG A 139 10.28 -23.06 11.59
N PHE A 140 11.14 -22.58 10.70
CA PHE A 140 11.21 -23.03 9.31
C PHE A 140 12.67 -23.15 8.86
N SER A 141 12.89 -23.85 7.74
CA SER A 141 14.23 -24.08 7.18
C SER A 141 14.38 -23.64 5.72
N VAL A 142 13.28 -23.36 5.03
CA VAL A 142 13.28 -23.00 3.61
C VAL A 142 12.33 -21.85 3.30
N PHE A 143 12.76 -20.98 2.39
CA PHE A 143 11.83 -20.15 1.62
C PHE A 143 11.41 -20.92 0.37
N TYR A 144 10.20 -20.69 -0.10
CA TYR A 144 9.70 -21.35 -1.29
C TYR A 144 8.82 -20.47 -2.17
N ARG A 145 8.79 -20.78 -3.47
CA ARG A 145 7.91 -20.18 -4.46
C ARG A 145 7.18 -21.28 -5.20
N ASN A 146 5.85 -21.20 -5.20
CA ASN A 146 5.00 -22.09 -5.98
C ASN A 146 4.59 -21.38 -7.28
N GLN A 147 4.75 -22.06 -8.41
CA GLN A 147 4.43 -21.51 -9.74
C GLN A 147 4.09 -22.63 -10.74
N SER A 148 3.66 -22.22 -11.93
CA SER A 148 3.37 -23.15 -13.02
C SER A 148 4.65 -23.78 -13.61
N PRO A 149 4.55 -24.97 -14.24
CA PRO A 149 5.66 -25.56 -14.98
C PRO A 149 6.26 -24.64 -16.05
N GLU A 150 5.41 -23.89 -16.75
CA GLU A 150 5.79 -22.98 -17.83
C GLU A 150 6.66 -21.83 -17.30
N TYR A 151 6.35 -21.30 -16.11
CA TYR A 151 7.19 -20.29 -15.47
C TYR A 151 8.62 -20.81 -15.24
N PHE A 152 8.77 -22.00 -14.62
CA PHE A 152 10.09 -22.57 -14.35
C PHE A 152 10.82 -23.06 -15.62
N GLN A 153 10.09 -23.37 -16.68
CA GLN A 153 10.68 -23.63 -17.99
C GLN A 153 11.26 -22.34 -18.58
N TYR A 154 10.49 -21.25 -18.58
CA TYR A 154 10.93 -19.93 -19.02
C TYR A 154 12.17 -19.45 -18.25
N VAL A 155 12.18 -19.60 -16.92
CA VAL A 155 13.37 -19.25 -16.10
C VAL A 155 14.61 -20.01 -16.54
N ARG A 156 14.47 -21.30 -16.90
CA ARG A 156 15.60 -22.13 -17.35
C ARG A 156 16.06 -21.79 -18.76
N SER A 157 15.13 -21.60 -19.70
CA SER A 157 15.49 -21.39 -21.11
C SER A 157 15.83 -19.94 -21.44
N GLU A 158 15.09 -18.98 -20.88
CA GLU A 158 15.18 -17.57 -21.27
C GLU A 158 15.91 -16.69 -20.25
N CYS A 159 15.97 -17.10 -18.97
CA CYS A 159 16.59 -16.32 -17.90
C CYS A 159 17.89 -16.92 -17.37
N GLY A 160 18.51 -17.85 -18.11
CA GLY A 160 19.79 -18.47 -17.71
C GLY A 160 19.73 -19.21 -16.37
N GLY A 161 18.55 -19.69 -15.96
CA GLY A 161 18.35 -20.35 -14.67
C GLY A 161 18.17 -19.41 -13.48
N ALA A 162 18.04 -18.10 -13.70
CA ALA A 162 17.83 -17.11 -12.64
C ALA A 162 16.36 -16.64 -12.59
N MET A 163 15.70 -16.81 -11.44
CA MET A 163 14.43 -16.13 -11.17
C MET A 163 14.72 -14.64 -10.97
N LEU A 164 14.44 -13.84 -12.01
CA LEU A 164 14.70 -12.41 -11.99
C LEU A 164 13.63 -11.65 -11.19
N PRO A 165 14.01 -10.59 -10.45
CA PRO A 165 13.06 -9.70 -9.78
C PRO A 165 12.01 -9.11 -10.72
N SER A 166 10.75 -9.16 -10.32
CA SER A 166 9.63 -8.50 -11.04
C SER A 166 9.03 -7.40 -10.16
N PHE A 167 8.45 -6.36 -10.78
CA PHE A 167 7.75 -5.33 -10.02
C PHE A 167 6.66 -5.93 -9.14
N LYS A 168 6.57 -5.46 -7.90
CA LYS A 168 5.47 -5.77 -7.00
C LYS A 168 4.16 -5.32 -7.65
N ASP A 169 3.19 -6.22 -7.68
CA ASP A 169 1.84 -5.98 -8.20
C ASP A 169 1.03 -5.07 -7.26
N ASN A 170 -0.22 -4.77 -7.62
CA ASN A 170 -1.08 -3.89 -6.83
C ASN A 170 -1.88 -4.64 -5.76
N SER A 171 -1.45 -5.84 -5.35
CA SER A 171 -2.09 -6.56 -4.24
C SER A 171 -1.86 -5.82 -2.91
N GLY A 172 -2.82 -5.94 -2.02
CA GLY A 172 -2.80 -5.30 -0.71
C GLY A 172 -3.27 -3.86 -0.71
N SER A 173 -2.66 -3.03 0.14
CA SER A 173 -2.99 -1.63 0.27
C SER A 173 -2.52 -0.86 -0.97
N HIS A 174 -3.45 -0.15 -1.61
CA HIS A 174 -3.16 0.67 -2.78
C HIS A 174 -2.03 1.69 -2.54
N GLY A 175 -1.94 2.21 -1.32
CA GLY A 175 -0.91 3.17 -0.91
C GLY A 175 0.46 2.59 -0.59
N SER A 176 0.68 1.27 -0.65
CA SER A 176 1.98 0.69 -0.29
C SER A 176 3.10 1.23 -1.20
N PRO A 177 4.22 1.76 -0.66
CA PRO A 177 5.26 2.39 -1.46
C PRO A 177 5.96 1.44 -2.44
N ILE A 178 5.90 0.12 -2.20
CA ILE A 178 6.58 -0.87 -3.05
C ILE A 178 5.79 -1.20 -4.33
N ASN A 179 4.47 -1.01 -4.33
CA ASN A 179 3.61 -1.40 -5.45
C ASN A 179 4.04 -0.68 -6.74
N GLY A 180 4.32 -1.44 -7.81
CA GLY A 180 4.78 -0.92 -9.10
C GLY A 180 6.15 -0.25 -9.10
N LYS A 181 6.89 -0.24 -7.98
CA LYS A 181 8.14 0.53 -7.82
C LYS A 181 9.32 -0.33 -7.39
N LEU A 182 9.10 -1.28 -6.48
CA LEU A 182 10.14 -2.21 -6.03
C LEU A 182 10.05 -3.52 -6.81
N ARG A 183 11.20 -4.04 -7.22
CA ARG A 183 11.33 -5.35 -7.85
C ARG A 183 11.78 -6.38 -6.84
N GLY A 184 11.24 -7.59 -6.94
CA GLY A 184 11.73 -8.73 -6.18
C GLY A 184 11.14 -10.05 -6.64
N VAL A 185 11.63 -11.13 -6.06
CA VAL A 185 11.10 -12.48 -6.20
C VAL A 185 10.23 -12.77 -4.98
N PHE A 186 8.96 -13.10 -5.20
CA PHE A 186 8.07 -13.46 -4.09
C PHE A 186 8.33 -14.89 -3.63
N LEU A 187 8.45 -15.00 -2.32
CA LEU A 187 8.64 -16.21 -1.55
C LEU A 187 7.60 -16.28 -0.44
N SER A 188 7.36 -17.49 0.03
CA SER A 188 6.68 -17.78 1.27
C SER A 188 7.60 -18.60 2.17
N CYS A 189 7.37 -18.55 3.47
CA CYS A 189 8.07 -19.36 4.46
C CYS A 189 7.09 -20.04 5.43
N SER A 190 5.80 -20.04 5.11
CA SER A 190 4.78 -20.64 5.97
C SER A 190 4.98 -22.15 6.08
N THR A 191 4.74 -22.71 7.26
CA THR A 191 4.83 -24.15 7.51
C THR A 191 3.50 -24.74 7.98
N GLU A 192 3.25 -26.02 7.69
CA GLU A 192 2.21 -26.79 8.39
C GLU A 192 2.60 -26.93 9.87
N PHE A 193 1.62 -26.75 10.76
CA PHE A 193 1.85 -26.69 12.20
C PHE A 193 2.43 -27.99 12.79
N ASP A 194 2.03 -29.13 12.26
CA ASP A 194 2.37 -30.47 12.73
C ASP A 194 3.74 -30.94 12.23
N THR A 195 4.13 -30.56 11.01
CA THR A 195 5.35 -31.05 10.36
C THR A 195 6.48 -30.03 10.34
N GLY A 196 6.19 -28.74 10.43
CA GLY A 196 7.18 -27.67 10.21
C GLY A 196 7.68 -27.59 8.75
N LEU A 197 6.99 -28.27 7.82
CA LEU A 197 7.33 -28.28 6.40
C LEU A 197 6.39 -27.35 5.61
N PRO A 198 6.79 -26.90 4.41
CA PRO A 198 5.91 -26.15 3.52
C PRO A 198 4.59 -26.90 3.22
N PRO A 199 3.43 -26.19 3.16
CA PRO A 199 2.11 -26.78 2.89
C PRO A 199 2.08 -27.69 1.67
N LYS A 200 1.33 -28.79 1.72
CA LYS A 200 1.26 -29.74 0.59
C LYS A 200 0.46 -29.21 -0.60
N ASP A 201 -0.47 -28.28 -0.37
CA ASP A 201 -1.30 -27.66 -1.39
C ASP A 201 -0.87 -26.22 -1.70
N SER A 202 -1.26 -25.70 -2.86
CA SER A 202 -0.93 -24.34 -3.31
C SER A 202 -1.92 -23.83 -4.36
N PRO A 203 -2.42 -22.59 -4.24
CA PRO A 203 -3.22 -21.95 -5.31
C PRO A 203 -2.35 -21.42 -6.46
N TYR A 204 -1.03 -21.30 -6.28
CA TYR A 204 -0.14 -20.61 -7.22
C TYR A 204 0.47 -21.52 -8.30
N GLY A 205 0.33 -22.84 -8.16
CA GLY A 205 0.86 -23.80 -9.12
C GLY A 205 1.44 -25.04 -8.45
N PRO A 206 1.63 -26.12 -9.24
CA PRO A 206 2.00 -27.44 -8.74
C PRO A 206 3.51 -27.64 -8.55
N LEU A 207 4.36 -26.77 -9.09
CA LEU A 207 5.79 -26.84 -8.87
C LEU A 207 6.21 -25.86 -7.78
N ARG A 208 7.07 -26.35 -6.89
CA ARG A 208 7.67 -25.59 -5.79
C ARG A 208 9.18 -25.54 -5.96
N PHE A 209 9.70 -24.33 -6.07
CA PHE A 209 11.11 -24.07 -5.81
C PHE A 209 11.32 -23.85 -4.31
N GLN A 210 12.30 -24.51 -3.71
CA GLN A 210 12.69 -24.37 -2.32
C GLN A 210 14.15 -23.97 -2.23
N ILE A 211 14.47 -22.96 -1.41
CA ILE A 211 15.83 -22.54 -1.12
C ILE A 211 16.01 -22.49 0.39
N SER A 212 17.19 -22.92 0.85
CA SER A 212 17.53 -22.89 2.28
C SER A 212 17.43 -21.47 2.83
N ALA A 213 16.90 -21.32 4.04
CA ALA A 213 16.65 -20.03 4.67
C ALA A 213 17.93 -19.21 4.87
N ASP A 214 19.04 -19.89 5.17
CA ASP A 214 20.39 -19.31 5.35
C ASP A 214 20.98 -18.67 4.08
N ARG A 215 20.44 -18.97 2.90
CA ARG A 215 20.87 -18.33 1.64
C ARG A 215 20.16 -17.02 1.34
N VAL A 216 19.02 -16.77 1.99
CA VAL A 216 18.17 -15.59 1.74
C VAL A 216 18.22 -14.65 2.93
N LEU A 217 18.10 -15.20 4.14
CA LEU A 217 18.09 -14.46 5.39
C LEU A 217 19.42 -14.66 6.11
N THR A 218 20.30 -13.67 5.98
CA THR A 218 21.65 -13.66 6.55
C THR A 218 21.81 -12.44 7.47
N PRO A 219 22.89 -12.36 8.28
CA PRO A 219 23.23 -11.13 9.00
C PRO A 219 23.41 -9.90 8.09
N SER A 220 23.72 -10.11 6.80
CA SER A 220 23.83 -9.08 5.78
C SER A 220 22.53 -8.80 5.02
N THR A 221 21.39 -9.36 5.44
CA THR A 221 20.08 -9.09 4.85
C THR A 221 19.31 -8.12 5.74
N ASN A 222 18.77 -7.04 5.18
CA ASN A 222 17.86 -6.15 5.87
C ASN A 222 16.41 -6.60 5.69
N LEU A 223 15.62 -6.50 6.76
CA LEU A 223 14.21 -6.83 6.79
C LEU A 223 13.37 -5.55 6.96
N TYR A 224 12.40 -5.35 6.08
CA TYR A 224 11.50 -4.21 6.12
C TYR A 224 10.04 -4.64 6.10
N PHE A 225 9.19 -3.91 6.83
CA PHE A 225 7.75 -4.04 6.77
C PHE A 225 7.19 -3.17 5.63
N ALA A 226 6.37 -3.75 4.74
CA ALA A 226 5.86 -3.03 3.57
C ALA A 226 4.33 -2.86 3.57
N ASP A 227 3.58 -3.80 4.13
CA ASP A 227 2.12 -3.73 4.15
C ASP A 227 1.49 -4.72 5.14
N PHE A 228 0.24 -4.43 5.51
CA PHE A 228 -0.64 -5.33 6.25
C PHE A 228 -2.06 -5.24 5.70
N TYR A 229 -2.57 -6.36 5.20
CA TYR A 229 -3.86 -6.39 4.52
C TYR A 229 -4.57 -7.72 4.68
N CYS A 230 -5.86 -7.75 4.36
CA CYS A 230 -6.59 -8.98 4.13
C CYS A 230 -7.36 -8.84 2.82
N MET A 231 -7.73 -9.99 2.28
CA MET A 231 -8.78 -10.05 1.25
C MET A 231 -10.11 -10.24 1.97
N TYR A 232 -11.23 -10.42 1.27
CA TYR A 232 -12.56 -10.72 1.85
C TYR A 232 -12.62 -12.11 2.52
N THR A 233 -11.59 -12.47 3.29
CA THR A 233 -11.35 -13.73 3.97
C THR A 233 -10.91 -13.43 5.41
N ALA A 234 -10.85 -14.46 6.26
CA ALA A 234 -10.36 -14.31 7.63
C ALA A 234 -8.82 -14.16 7.72
N TYR A 235 -8.09 -14.39 6.63
CA TYR A 235 -6.64 -14.42 6.62
C TYR A 235 -6.05 -13.04 6.38
N HIS A 236 -5.06 -12.70 7.20
CA HIS A 236 -4.30 -11.47 7.06
C HIS A 236 -2.90 -11.78 6.53
N TYR A 237 -2.43 -10.89 5.67
CA TYR A 237 -1.14 -10.95 5.00
C TYR A 237 -0.26 -9.81 5.52
N VAL A 238 0.97 -10.15 5.85
CA VAL A 238 2.04 -9.18 6.13
C VAL A 238 3.04 -9.28 4.99
N VAL A 239 3.29 -8.14 4.34
CA VAL A 239 4.30 -8.07 3.28
C VAL A 239 5.61 -7.62 3.89
N LEU A 240 6.64 -8.46 3.73
CA LEU A 240 8.00 -8.22 4.19
C LEU A 240 8.93 -8.11 2.99
N VAL A 241 9.89 -7.20 3.05
CA VAL A 241 10.96 -7.10 2.06
C VAL A 241 12.27 -7.56 2.68
N LEU A 242 12.94 -8.48 2.01
CA LEU A 242 14.30 -8.90 2.30
C LEU A 242 15.24 -8.31 1.24
N ALA A 243 16.15 -7.45 1.67
CA ALA A 243 17.09 -6.77 0.78
C ALA A 243 18.51 -6.93 1.30
N PRO A 244 19.46 -7.46 0.51
CA PRO A 244 20.87 -7.49 0.89
C PRO A 244 21.41 -6.10 1.19
N ALA A 245 22.16 -5.95 2.27
CA ALA A 245 22.65 -4.67 2.75
C ALA A 245 23.48 -3.95 1.67
N GLY A 246 23.14 -2.69 1.41
CA GLY A 246 23.79 -1.87 0.38
C GLY A 246 23.31 -2.13 -1.05
N SER A 247 22.35 -3.02 -1.28
CA SER A 247 21.75 -3.21 -2.60
C SER A 247 20.84 -2.03 -3.01
N GLU A 248 20.42 -2.03 -4.28
CA GLU A 248 19.42 -1.07 -4.78
C GLU A 248 18.10 -1.22 -4.03
N GLY A 249 17.67 -2.47 -3.78
CA GLY A 249 16.46 -2.78 -3.01
C GLY A 249 16.54 -2.27 -1.57
N ASP A 250 17.71 -2.39 -0.94
CA ASP A 250 17.95 -1.89 0.41
C ASP A 250 17.90 -0.37 0.45
N SER A 251 18.58 0.30 -0.49
CA SER A 251 18.57 1.75 -0.64
C SER A 251 17.16 2.29 -0.90
N PHE A 252 16.34 1.57 -1.68
CA PHE A 252 14.94 1.90 -1.89
C PHE A 252 14.13 1.81 -0.58
N CYS A 253 14.29 0.73 0.17
CA CYS A 253 13.50 0.46 1.37
C CYS A 253 13.87 1.36 2.54
N ASN A 254 15.16 1.60 2.76
CA ASN A 254 15.67 2.28 3.94
C ASN A 254 15.08 3.69 4.15
N SER A 255 14.73 4.40 3.07
CA SER A 255 14.11 5.73 3.17
C SER A 255 12.57 5.72 3.10
N ARG A 256 11.93 4.55 2.94
CA ARG A 256 10.50 4.43 2.62
C ARG A 256 9.73 3.49 3.54
N LEU A 257 10.39 2.50 4.15
CA LEU A 257 9.76 1.42 4.89
C LEU A 257 10.32 1.30 6.32
N PRO A 258 9.50 0.94 7.32
CA PRO A 258 10.00 0.59 8.64
C PRO A 258 10.95 -0.61 8.57
N ARG A 259 12.18 -0.43 9.04
CA ARG A 259 13.15 -1.53 9.21
C ARG A 259 12.83 -2.30 10.48
N LEU A 260 12.86 -3.63 10.39
CA LEU A 260 12.65 -4.52 11.52
C LEU A 260 13.98 -5.10 12.01
N ASP A 261 14.08 -5.33 13.32
CA ASP A 261 15.21 -6.06 13.90
C ASP A 261 15.06 -7.56 13.58
N LEU A 262 16.05 -8.12 12.88
CA LEU A 262 16.09 -9.54 12.53
C LEU A 262 16.06 -10.46 13.75
N SER A 263 16.66 -10.05 14.87
CA SER A 263 16.71 -10.86 16.08
C SER A 263 15.43 -10.78 16.90
N SER A 264 14.66 -9.71 16.72
CA SER A 264 13.50 -9.39 17.55
C SER A 264 12.41 -8.65 16.76
N ASN A 265 11.51 -9.42 16.16
CA ASN A 265 10.25 -8.89 15.61
C ASN A 265 9.19 -10.01 15.59
N PRO A 266 7.88 -9.68 15.52
CA PRO A 266 6.84 -10.69 15.65
C PRO A 266 6.54 -11.42 14.33
N PHE A 267 7.25 -11.14 13.23
CA PHE A 267 6.93 -11.70 11.91
C PHE A 267 7.96 -12.71 11.41
N LEU A 268 9.22 -12.31 11.26
CA LEU A 268 10.25 -13.13 10.64
C LEU A 268 11.59 -12.88 11.33
N THR A 269 12.08 -13.85 12.09
CA THR A 269 13.28 -13.72 12.90
C THR A 269 14.39 -14.66 12.48
N PHE A 270 15.62 -14.21 12.73
CA PHE A 270 16.85 -14.95 12.57
C PHE A 270 17.66 -14.86 13.86
N THR A 271 18.03 -16.01 14.41
CA THR A 271 18.95 -16.11 15.55
C THR A 271 20.26 -16.76 15.08
N PRO A 272 21.41 -16.07 15.15
CA PRO A 272 22.69 -16.63 14.75
C PRO A 272 23.14 -17.74 15.74
N GLY A 273 23.94 -18.67 15.25
CA GLY A 273 24.54 -19.76 16.02
C GLY A 273 25.11 -20.83 15.10
N ASP A 274 25.71 -21.88 15.68
CA ASP A 274 26.25 -23.02 14.92
C ASP A 274 25.17 -23.71 14.07
N ALA A 275 23.93 -23.71 14.59
CA ALA A 275 22.72 -24.04 13.85
C ALA A 275 21.81 -22.81 13.87
N PRO A 276 21.82 -21.96 12.81
CA PRO A 276 20.98 -20.77 12.78
C PRO A 276 19.50 -21.15 12.86
N ALA A 277 18.74 -20.39 13.65
CA ALA A 277 17.32 -20.62 13.82
C ALA A 277 16.53 -19.52 13.10
N PHE A 278 15.55 -19.94 12.31
CA PHE A 278 14.65 -19.05 11.58
C PHE A 278 13.22 -19.30 12.04
N CYS A 279 12.49 -18.25 12.37
CA CYS A 279 11.10 -18.36 12.77
C CYS A 279 10.20 -17.40 12.01
N HIS A 280 8.98 -17.82 11.70
CA HIS A 280 7.96 -17.01 11.05
C HIS A 280 6.66 -16.97 11.88
N ALA A 281 5.87 -15.91 11.75
CA ALA A 281 4.54 -15.82 12.36
C ALA A 281 3.57 -16.83 11.72
N SER A 282 2.81 -17.54 12.55
CA SER A 282 1.80 -18.50 12.08
C SER A 282 0.39 -17.95 11.98
N ASP A 283 0.08 -16.87 12.71
CA ASP A 283 -1.27 -16.29 12.77
C ASP A 283 -1.55 -15.31 11.61
N VAL A 284 -0.51 -14.95 10.87
CA VAL A 284 -0.57 -14.16 9.64
C VAL A 284 0.18 -14.88 8.52
N ILE A 285 -0.21 -14.64 7.28
CA ILE A 285 0.48 -15.16 6.11
C ILE A 285 1.58 -14.17 5.74
N LEU A 286 2.83 -14.63 5.66
CA LEU A 286 3.94 -13.77 5.23
C LEU A 286 4.12 -13.86 3.71
N GLU A 287 4.02 -12.71 3.04
CA GLU A 287 4.45 -12.51 1.67
C GLU A 287 5.84 -11.87 1.69
N VAL A 288 6.86 -12.63 1.31
CA VAL A 288 8.25 -12.19 1.40
C VAL A 288 8.74 -11.81 0.00
N LEU A 289 9.12 -10.55 -0.19
CA LEU A 289 9.71 -10.05 -1.42
C LEU A 289 11.23 -9.96 -1.26
N TYR A 290 11.97 -10.83 -1.94
CA TYR A 290 13.44 -10.78 -1.95
C TYR A 290 13.94 -9.96 -3.14
N THR A 291 14.78 -8.95 -2.93
CA THR A 291 15.06 -7.94 -3.97
C THR A 291 16.10 -8.38 -5.01
N GLU A 292 16.83 -9.47 -4.78
CA GLU A 292 17.85 -9.98 -5.71
C GLU A 292 17.38 -11.20 -6.52
N PRO A 293 18.04 -11.49 -7.65
CA PRO A 293 17.80 -12.74 -8.38
C PRO A 293 18.06 -13.98 -7.53
N LEU A 294 17.29 -15.03 -7.80
CA LEU A 294 17.47 -16.35 -7.17
C LEU A 294 17.78 -17.40 -8.24
N LEU A 295 18.96 -17.98 -8.16
CA LEU A 295 19.38 -19.05 -9.08
C LEU A 295 18.70 -20.36 -8.73
N LEU A 296 18.13 -21.04 -9.73
CA LEU A 296 17.46 -22.32 -9.54
C LEU A 296 18.40 -23.41 -9.03
N GLU A 297 19.70 -23.34 -9.35
CA GLU A 297 20.72 -24.28 -8.89
C GLU A 297 21.01 -24.20 -7.38
N HIS A 298 20.65 -23.09 -6.73
CA HIS A 298 20.79 -22.92 -5.28
C HIS A 298 19.66 -23.56 -4.47
N GLY A 299 18.66 -24.12 -5.15
CA GLY A 299 17.50 -24.71 -4.53
C GLY A 299 17.07 -26.02 -5.18
N ILE A 300 15.90 -26.49 -4.77
CA ILE A 300 15.30 -27.74 -5.24
C ILE A 300 13.94 -27.41 -5.84
N LEU A 301 13.73 -27.87 -7.08
CA LEU A 301 12.44 -27.79 -7.75
C LEU A 301 11.73 -29.14 -7.65
N SER A 302 10.55 -29.16 -7.03
CA SER A 302 9.78 -30.39 -6.80
C SER A 302 8.30 -30.17 -7.06
N GLN A 303 7.60 -31.22 -7.48
CA GLN A 303 6.14 -31.21 -7.54
C GLN A 303 5.54 -31.33 -6.14
N ILE A 304 4.53 -30.53 -5.83
CA ILE A 304 3.82 -30.62 -4.54
C ILE A 304 2.89 -31.84 -4.52
N SER A 305 2.73 -32.46 -3.36
CA SER A 305 1.95 -33.70 -3.18
C SER A 305 0.45 -33.48 -2.96
N GLY A 306 0.01 -32.23 -2.87
CA GLY A 306 -1.37 -31.84 -2.59
C GLY A 306 -2.38 -32.30 -3.65
N ARG A 307 -3.55 -32.75 -3.21
CA ARG A 307 -4.66 -33.18 -4.10
C ARG A 307 -5.53 -32.00 -4.55
N HIS A 308 -5.51 -30.89 -3.82
CA HIS A 308 -6.29 -29.70 -4.14
C HIS A 308 -5.42 -28.69 -4.88
N GLN A 309 -5.33 -28.87 -6.19
CA GLN A 309 -5.00 -27.75 -7.07
C GLN A 309 -6.20 -26.79 -7.06
N LEU A 310 -6.19 -25.81 -6.15
CA LEU A 310 -7.11 -24.66 -6.18
C LEU A 310 -6.74 -23.76 -7.37
N MET A 311 -6.91 -24.28 -8.59
CA MET A 311 -6.70 -23.60 -9.86
C MET A 311 -7.82 -22.59 -10.06
N SER A 312 -7.80 -21.45 -9.36
CA SER A 312 -8.69 -20.32 -9.67
C SER A 312 -8.42 -19.03 -8.89
N LEU A 313 -7.69 -19.03 -7.77
CA LEU A 313 -7.61 -17.83 -6.91
C LEU A 313 -6.18 -17.28 -6.88
N SER A 314 -5.77 -16.67 -7.99
CA SER A 314 -4.57 -15.84 -7.97
C SER A 314 -4.78 -14.67 -7.01
N THR A 315 -3.83 -14.43 -6.11
CA THR A 315 -3.80 -13.21 -5.29
C THR A 315 -3.21 -12.01 -6.04
N ALA A 316 -2.87 -12.19 -7.33
CA ALA A 316 -2.32 -11.12 -8.15
C ALA A 316 -3.32 -9.95 -8.24
N ASN A 317 -2.87 -8.76 -7.87
CA ASN A 317 -3.69 -7.55 -7.78
C ASN A 317 -4.94 -7.70 -6.89
N ALA A 318 -4.93 -8.64 -5.94
CA ALA A 318 -6.05 -8.83 -5.04
C ALA A 318 -6.25 -7.59 -4.17
N LYS A 319 -7.47 -7.03 -4.24
CA LYS A 319 -7.82 -5.80 -3.53
C LYS A 319 -7.96 -6.08 -2.03
N LYS A 320 -7.39 -5.19 -1.22
CA LYS A 320 -7.62 -5.14 0.23
C LYS A 320 -9.10 -4.94 0.53
N ASP A 321 -9.63 -5.66 1.53
CA ASP A 321 -11.00 -5.46 2.01
C ASP A 321 -11.12 -4.09 2.72
N PRO A 322 -11.89 -3.13 2.18
CA PRO A 322 -12.01 -1.78 2.76
C PRO A 322 -12.83 -1.76 4.07
N SER A 323 -13.53 -2.84 4.40
CA SER A 323 -14.39 -2.93 5.59
C SER A 323 -13.70 -3.54 6.82
N CYS A 324 -12.51 -4.14 6.64
CA CYS A 324 -11.80 -4.83 7.70
C CYS A 324 -11.33 -3.86 8.80
N LYS A 325 -11.67 -4.13 10.05
CA LYS A 325 -11.27 -3.30 11.21
C LYS A 325 -9.86 -3.63 11.72
N VAL A 326 -9.33 -4.79 11.33
CA VAL A 326 -8.04 -5.31 11.80
C VAL A 326 -6.89 -4.74 10.99
N CYS A 327 -6.96 -4.71 9.65
CA CYS A 327 -5.84 -4.27 8.80
C CYS A 327 -6.00 -2.87 8.20
N ASN A 328 -7.19 -2.26 8.22
CA ASN A 328 -7.33 -0.87 7.77
C ASN A 328 -6.90 0.10 8.87
N ILE A 329 -6.19 1.15 8.47
CA ILE A 329 -5.91 2.28 9.34
C ILE A 329 -7.25 2.89 9.74
N SER A 330 -7.59 2.79 11.02
CA SER A 330 -8.81 3.36 11.57
C SER A 330 -8.61 4.85 11.74
N VAL A 331 -9.49 5.65 11.12
CA VAL A 331 -9.51 7.10 11.30
C VAL A 331 -9.73 7.39 12.79
N GLY A 332 -8.85 8.20 13.38
CA GLY A 332 -9.01 8.68 14.76
C GLY A 332 -10.42 9.20 14.99
N ARG A 333 -11.01 8.82 16.11
CA ARG A 333 -12.22 9.45 16.64
C ARG A 333 -11.92 10.83 17.18
#